data_AF-A0A9Q1CSR1-F1
#
_entry.id   AF-A0A9Q1CSR1-F1
#
_cell.length_a   1.000
_cell.length_b   1.000
_cell.length_c   1.000
_cell.angle_alpha   90.00
_cell.angle_beta   90.00
_cell.angle_gamma   90.00
#
_symmetry.space_group_name_H-M   'P 1'
#
loop_
_entity.id
_entity.type
_entity.pdbx_description
1 polymer ?
#
loop_
_entity_poly.entity_id
_entity_poly.type
_entity_poly.pdbx_seq_one_letter_code
_entity_poly.pdbx_strand_id
1 'polypeptide(L)'
;MLAPEFTTEGNLAYCLAPSEGNHPSGLFQDKYSEELAFPTLFCGQPRNENNVKVHYSEICKLELRHKDRRFAKCVPNIFFKAKKFQINQIQQKVTLSLRKKLEGKKLTAKDFKDIQRVQEILSLDEGFRVFRTLRGSPPYWENSKKELFSMILQLGIPTLFMSFSAAETRWLHLLRILSRILDNKELTDSEILNMSWQEKSDLIQSDPVTCSRHFDYSVRRLISDVMQSSYHPVGEIIDYFYRKEFQQRGSPHIHMLAWIKDAPQYGTDTNEQVVSFIDKYVTCNKPPSSVNNSVKLQSHSHAKTSRKKKQGVCRFGFPLPPMPRTVILTPASDSNQENGNDSLPVLYKRNKEYLDGLKLADDVTTTFEEMLQILDMTEDQYIHAIRWSLTADKLFLKRSPSEIRVNAYNKPQLETWKATMDIQYVLDPYACAMHIVSYISKGQRGMSNLMQRATKEARDGNHDIKQCVRHMGNKFLNHVELSAQEAVYLVLQMSLRKAIRQFVIINTSPPEDRTVLLKPLKVIQELPDDSTDVECVGLIKKYAARPKVLQNYCLADFAAWFDVSTSKSKSKETTRCR
;
A
#
# COMPACT_ATOMS: atom_id res chain seq x y z
N MET A 1 -17.22 51.32 -14.70
CA MET A 1 -18.62 51.80 -14.74
C MET A 1 -19.32 50.99 -15.81
N LEU A 2 -20.48 50.40 -15.52
CA LEU A 2 -21.26 49.61 -16.48
C LEU A 2 -22.07 50.56 -17.38
N ALA A 3 -22.13 50.25 -18.68
CA ALA A 3 -22.98 50.98 -19.62
C ALA A 3 -24.40 50.39 -19.59
N PRO A 4 -25.45 51.20 -19.45
CA PRO A 4 -26.83 50.72 -19.46
C PRO A 4 -27.28 50.33 -20.87
N GLU A 5 -28.17 49.34 -20.97
CA GLU A 5 -28.82 48.92 -22.22
C GLU A 5 -30.30 49.33 -22.19
N PHE A 6 -30.90 49.60 -23.35
CA PHE A 6 -32.32 49.92 -23.46
C PHE A 6 -33.12 48.65 -23.76
N THR A 7 -34.19 48.42 -23.00
CA THR A 7 -35.15 47.36 -23.32
C THR A 7 -35.94 47.73 -24.58
N THR A 8 -36.61 46.75 -25.18
CA THR A 8 -37.49 46.94 -26.35
C THR A 8 -38.63 47.93 -26.11
N GLU A 9 -38.94 48.26 -24.86
CA GLU A 9 -39.93 49.27 -24.45
C GLU A 9 -39.32 50.65 -24.14
N GLY A 10 -38.01 50.84 -24.38
CA GLY A 10 -37.32 52.11 -24.18
C GLY A 10 -36.90 52.41 -22.73
N ASN A 11 -37.02 51.43 -21.83
CA ASN A 11 -36.59 51.58 -20.44
C ASN A 11 -35.10 51.27 -20.28
N LEU A 12 -34.41 52.05 -19.45
CA LEU A 12 -33.01 51.84 -19.11
C LEU A 12 -32.89 50.61 -18.18
N ALA A 13 -32.22 49.56 -18.63
CA ALA A 13 -31.98 48.34 -17.85
C ALA A 13 -30.48 48.05 -17.74
N TYR A 14 -30.05 47.70 -16.52
CA TYR A 14 -28.72 47.15 -16.30
C TYR A 14 -28.82 45.63 -16.42
N CYS A 15 -28.33 45.09 -17.54
CA CYS A 15 -28.22 43.64 -17.71
C CYS A 15 -27.03 43.15 -16.88
N LEU A 16 -27.29 42.44 -15.79
CA LEU A 16 -26.28 41.79 -14.96
C LEU A 16 -26.51 40.29 -15.06
N ALA A 17 -25.68 39.60 -15.83
CA ALA A 17 -25.62 38.14 -15.71
C ALA A 17 -25.06 37.80 -14.32
N PRO A 18 -25.68 36.88 -13.55
CA PRO A 18 -25.10 36.44 -12.27
C PRO A 18 -23.67 35.94 -12.52
N SER A 19 -22.67 36.64 -11.98
CA SER A 19 -21.22 36.37 -12.13
C SER A 19 -20.50 36.97 -13.35
N GLU A 20 -21.07 37.97 -14.04
CA GLU A 20 -20.33 38.69 -15.08
C GLU A 20 -19.03 39.32 -14.52
N GLY A 21 -17.89 39.02 -15.15
CA GLY A 21 -16.56 39.42 -14.68
C GLY A 21 -15.99 38.58 -13.53
N ASN A 22 -16.72 37.61 -12.99
CA ASN A 22 -16.25 36.72 -11.92
C ASN A 22 -15.85 35.35 -12.47
N HIS A 23 -14.79 34.77 -11.91
CA HIS A 23 -14.41 33.39 -12.19
C HIS A 23 -15.00 32.45 -11.13
N PRO A 24 -15.63 31.33 -11.52
CA PRO A 24 -16.13 30.36 -10.56
C PRO A 24 -14.99 29.85 -9.69
N SER A 25 -15.16 29.93 -8.36
CA SER A 25 -14.24 29.32 -7.42
C SER A 25 -14.40 27.81 -7.46
N GLY A 26 -13.30 27.06 -7.43
CA GLY A 26 -13.39 25.61 -7.37
C GLY A 26 -14.07 25.17 -6.06
N LEU A 27 -14.90 24.12 -6.10
CA LEU A 27 -15.61 23.59 -4.92
C LEU A 27 -14.70 23.43 -3.68
N PHE A 28 -13.44 23.06 -3.87
CA PHE A 28 -12.49 22.81 -2.78
C PHE A 28 -11.65 24.05 -2.39
N GLN A 29 -11.80 25.16 -3.10
CA GLN A 29 -11.22 26.47 -2.78
C GLN A 29 -12.15 27.29 -1.89
N ASP A 30 -13.46 27.02 -1.95
CA ASP A 30 -14.43 27.59 -1.03
C ASP A 30 -14.15 27.11 0.41
N LYS A 31 -14.07 28.08 1.34
CA LYS A 31 -13.80 27.86 2.75
C LYS A 31 -14.90 27.03 3.40
N TYR A 32 -16.16 27.26 3.03
CA TYR A 32 -17.37 26.68 3.63
C TYR A 32 -17.97 25.55 2.78
N SER A 33 -17.29 25.15 1.71
CA SER A 33 -17.71 24.08 0.79
C SER A 33 -18.20 22.82 1.47
N GLU A 34 -17.57 22.46 2.59
CA GLU A 34 -17.87 21.22 3.30
C GLU A 34 -19.11 21.38 4.19
N GLU A 35 -19.15 22.47 4.93
CA GLU A 35 -20.26 22.83 5.81
C GLU A 35 -21.57 23.00 5.02
N LEU A 36 -21.48 23.62 3.84
CA LEU A 36 -22.60 23.79 2.92
C LEU A 36 -23.01 22.49 2.21
N ALA A 37 -22.05 21.61 1.89
CA ALA A 37 -22.35 20.33 1.23
C ALA A 37 -22.95 19.27 2.18
N PHE A 38 -22.72 19.40 3.49
CA PHE A 38 -23.19 18.46 4.49
C PHE A 38 -24.02 19.13 5.60
N PRO A 39 -25.18 19.72 5.27
CA PRO A 39 -26.01 20.40 6.26
C PRO A 39 -26.49 19.47 7.39
N THR A 40 -26.59 18.16 7.13
CA THR A 40 -26.92 17.16 8.17
C THR A 40 -25.82 16.96 9.21
N LEU A 41 -24.58 17.30 8.89
CA LEU A 41 -23.44 17.21 9.82
C LEU A 41 -23.16 18.53 10.53
N PHE A 42 -23.27 19.63 9.79
CA PHE A 42 -22.86 20.97 10.24
C PHE A 42 -24.04 21.90 10.56
N CYS A 43 -25.29 21.45 10.36
CA CYS A 43 -26.51 22.25 10.55
C CYS A 43 -26.51 23.55 9.73
N GLY A 44 -25.82 23.58 8.58
CA GLY A 44 -25.65 24.77 7.75
C GLY A 44 -24.77 25.86 8.37
N GLN A 45 -24.11 25.59 9.50
CA GLN A 45 -23.26 26.54 10.19
C GLN A 45 -21.77 26.33 9.84
N PRO A 46 -21.03 27.41 9.56
CA PRO A 46 -19.58 27.33 9.39
C PRO A 46 -18.90 26.94 10.70
N ARG A 47 -17.74 26.29 10.63
CA ARG A 47 -16.92 26.05 11.82
C ARG A 47 -16.49 27.39 12.43
N ASN A 48 -16.48 27.45 13.76
CA ASN A 48 -15.95 28.60 14.49
C ASN A 48 -14.49 28.86 14.11
N GLU A 49 -14.12 30.13 14.00
CA GLU A 49 -12.72 30.50 13.76
C GLU A 49 -11.90 30.21 15.02
N ASN A 50 -10.80 29.49 14.85
CA ASN A 50 -9.89 29.21 15.94
C ASN A 50 -8.88 30.34 16.08
N ASN A 51 -8.58 30.75 17.33
CA ASN A 51 -7.50 31.69 17.65
C ASN A 51 -6.11 31.20 17.20
N VAL A 52 -5.99 29.90 16.91
CA VAL A 52 -4.77 29.26 16.41
C VAL A 52 -5.04 28.67 15.04
N LYS A 53 -4.08 28.81 14.13
CA LYS A 53 -4.16 28.20 12.79
C LYS A 53 -4.17 26.67 12.88
N VAL A 54 -5.32 26.06 12.62
CA VAL A 54 -5.48 24.60 12.55
C VAL A 54 -5.44 24.13 11.10
N HIS A 55 -4.59 23.15 10.80
CA HIS A 55 -4.56 22.53 9.47
C HIS A 55 -5.79 21.65 9.25
N TYR A 56 -6.31 21.64 8.02
CA TYR A 56 -7.46 20.80 7.65
C TYR A 56 -7.30 19.33 8.04
N SER A 57 -6.08 18.77 7.96
CA SER A 57 -5.79 17.41 8.41
C SER A 57 -6.09 17.15 9.88
N GLU A 58 -5.85 18.14 10.75
CA GLU A 58 -6.10 18.01 12.18
C GLU A 58 -7.60 18.06 12.46
N ILE A 59 -8.34 18.90 11.72
CA ILE A 59 -9.81 18.93 11.75
C ILE A 59 -10.36 17.56 11.35
N CYS A 60 -9.92 17.00 10.22
CA CYS A 60 -10.38 15.68 9.79
C CYS A 60 -10.07 14.57 10.81
N LYS A 61 -8.87 14.59 11.40
CA LYS A 61 -8.50 13.61 12.45
C LYS A 61 -9.39 13.74 13.67
N LEU A 62 -9.67 14.97 14.12
CA LEU A 62 -10.54 15.24 15.24
C LEU A 62 -11.95 14.70 14.96
N GLU A 63 -12.57 15.14 13.86
CA GLU A 63 -13.95 14.78 13.49
C GLU A 63 -14.13 13.27 13.32
N LEU A 64 -13.21 12.58 12.63
CA LEU A 64 -13.34 11.14 12.41
C LEU A 64 -13.00 10.29 13.66
N ARG A 65 -12.20 10.81 14.59
CA ARG A 65 -11.85 10.12 15.85
C ARG A 65 -12.73 10.53 17.02
N HIS A 66 -13.66 11.45 16.81
CA HIS A 66 -14.52 11.98 17.85
C HIS A 66 -15.44 10.89 18.44
N LYS A 67 -15.84 11.09 19.71
CA LYS A 67 -16.81 10.22 20.39
C LYS A 67 -18.15 10.24 19.67
N ASP A 68 -18.60 11.44 19.30
CA ASP A 68 -19.71 11.60 18.35
C ASP A 68 -19.30 11.04 16.98
N ARG A 69 -20.01 10.01 16.53
CA ARG A 69 -19.67 9.27 15.31
C ARG A 69 -20.30 9.84 14.05
N ARG A 70 -21.04 10.97 14.08
CA ARG A 70 -21.75 11.50 12.90
C ARG A 70 -20.86 11.65 11.66
N PHE A 71 -19.62 12.10 11.85
CA PHE A 71 -18.64 12.25 10.77
C PHE A 71 -18.06 10.91 10.31
N ALA A 72 -17.81 10.00 11.24
CA ALA A 72 -17.27 8.68 10.93
C ALA A 72 -18.29 7.77 10.22
N LYS A 73 -19.59 7.99 10.46
CA LYS A 73 -20.70 7.28 9.82
C LYS A 73 -21.03 7.82 8.42
N CYS A 74 -20.65 9.06 8.13
CA CYS A 74 -20.97 9.68 6.86
C CYS A 74 -19.91 9.39 5.79
N VAL A 75 -20.06 8.26 5.10
CA VAL A 75 -19.16 7.83 4.00
C VAL A 75 -19.00 8.91 2.91
N PRO A 76 -20.07 9.59 2.43
CA PRO A 76 -19.92 10.69 1.47
C PRO A 76 -19.04 11.83 2.00
N ASN A 77 -19.14 12.17 3.29
CA ASN A 77 -18.28 13.19 3.90
C ASN A 77 -16.83 12.71 4.00
N ILE A 78 -16.58 11.43 4.31
CA ILE A 78 -15.22 10.85 4.28
C ILE A 78 -14.60 10.97 2.88
N PHE A 79 -15.34 10.66 1.82
CA PHE A 79 -14.86 10.83 0.45
C PHE A 79 -14.61 12.29 0.11
N PHE A 80 -15.48 13.20 0.54
CA PHE A 80 -15.26 14.64 0.38
C PHE A 80 -13.97 15.09 1.05
N LYS A 81 -13.75 14.71 2.32
CA LYS A 81 -12.51 15.01 3.05
C LYS A 81 -11.28 14.45 2.34
N ALA A 82 -11.36 13.20 1.86
CA ALA A 82 -10.27 12.56 1.12
C ALA A 82 -9.92 13.34 -0.15
N LYS A 83 -10.93 13.73 -0.92
CA LYS A 83 -10.77 14.51 -2.16
C LYS A 83 -10.20 15.91 -1.89
N LYS A 84 -10.77 16.64 -0.92
CA LYS A 84 -10.27 17.95 -0.48
C LYS A 84 -8.82 17.86 -0.02
N PHE A 85 -8.48 16.81 0.72
CA PHE A 85 -7.12 16.55 1.18
C PHE A 85 -6.14 16.29 0.02
N GLN A 86 -6.50 15.44 -0.95
CA GLN A 86 -5.67 15.18 -2.13
C GLN A 86 -5.47 16.45 -2.98
N ILE A 87 -6.51 17.25 -3.18
CA ILE A 87 -6.44 18.52 -3.92
C ILE A 87 -5.50 19.49 -3.20
N ASN A 88 -5.65 19.64 -1.88
CA ASN A 88 -4.76 20.48 -1.08
C ASN A 88 -3.30 20.02 -1.16
N GLN A 89 -3.05 18.71 -1.15
CA GLN A 89 -1.70 18.17 -1.34
C GLN A 89 -1.14 18.50 -2.72
N ILE A 90 -1.92 18.32 -3.79
CA ILE A 90 -1.50 18.66 -5.15
C ILE A 90 -1.19 20.16 -5.25
N GLN A 91 -2.07 21.04 -4.76
CA GLN A 91 -1.86 22.49 -4.77
C GLN A 91 -0.59 22.91 -4.02
N GLN A 92 -0.35 22.38 -2.82
CA GLN A 92 0.87 22.68 -2.05
C GLN A 92 2.13 22.22 -2.78
N LYS A 93 2.06 21.11 -3.53
CA LYS A 93 3.21 20.54 -4.25
C LYS A 93 3.47 21.22 -5.58
N VAL A 94 2.45 21.78 -6.23
CA VAL A 94 2.61 22.74 -7.34
C VAL A 94 3.49 23.89 -6.86
N THR A 95 3.14 24.51 -5.73
CA THR A 95 3.91 25.63 -5.15
C THR A 95 5.34 25.23 -4.79
N LEU A 96 5.57 24.00 -4.30
CA LEU A 96 6.92 23.50 -4.03
C LEU A 96 7.75 23.27 -5.30
N SER A 97 7.11 22.81 -6.38
CA SER A 97 7.80 22.52 -7.64
C SER A 97 8.17 23.80 -8.37
N LEU A 98 7.34 24.84 -8.24
CA LEU A 98 7.65 26.23 -8.59
C LEU A 98 8.74 26.86 -7.69
N ARG A 99 9.42 26.10 -6.83
CA ARG A 99 10.55 26.58 -6.03
C ARG A 99 11.82 25.79 -6.30
N LYS A 100 11.90 25.09 -7.42
CA LYS A 100 13.06 24.27 -7.79
C LYS A 100 13.79 24.89 -8.97
N LYS A 101 15.12 24.86 -8.94
CA LYS A 101 15.99 25.23 -10.07
C LYS A 101 17.14 24.23 -10.23
N LEU A 102 17.82 24.24 -11.37
CA LEU A 102 19.08 23.51 -11.57
C LEU A 102 20.20 24.16 -10.76
N GLU A 103 21.03 23.34 -10.16
CA GLU A 103 22.26 23.74 -9.47
C GLU A 103 23.27 24.20 -10.53
N GLY A 104 23.90 25.37 -10.32
CA GLY A 104 24.87 25.97 -11.26
C GLY A 104 24.45 27.28 -11.91
N LYS A 105 23.15 27.57 -12.08
CA LYS A 105 22.71 28.93 -12.49
C LYS A 105 22.86 29.90 -11.31
N LYS A 106 23.84 30.80 -11.38
CA LYS A 106 23.99 31.93 -10.45
C LYS A 106 22.83 32.90 -10.68
N LEU A 107 21.86 32.87 -9.77
CA LEU A 107 20.71 33.76 -9.77
C LEU A 107 20.75 34.57 -8.48
N THR A 108 20.43 35.84 -8.61
CA THR A 108 20.41 36.81 -7.52
C THR A 108 18.98 36.99 -7.01
N ALA A 109 18.81 37.61 -5.83
CA ALA A 109 17.48 37.91 -5.31
C ALA A 109 16.67 38.79 -6.29
N LYS A 110 17.34 39.72 -7.01
CA LYS A 110 16.73 40.56 -8.04
C LYS A 110 16.05 39.75 -9.14
N ASP A 111 16.65 38.65 -9.59
CA ASP A 111 16.08 37.78 -10.63
C ASP A 111 14.74 37.14 -10.19
N PHE A 112 14.49 37.03 -8.88
CA PHE A 112 13.25 36.46 -8.33
C PHE A 112 12.23 37.51 -7.88
N LYS A 113 12.58 38.80 -7.90
CA LYS A 113 11.65 39.92 -7.65
C LYS A 113 10.81 40.24 -8.89
N ASP A 114 11.27 39.84 -10.08
CA ASP A 114 10.53 39.94 -11.33
C ASP A 114 9.68 38.68 -11.60
N ILE A 115 8.35 38.85 -11.62
CA ILE A 115 7.38 37.76 -11.79
C ILE A 115 7.49 37.08 -13.16
N GLN A 116 7.85 37.79 -14.23
CA GLN A 116 7.98 37.19 -15.56
C GLN A 116 9.21 36.29 -15.64
N ARG A 117 10.35 36.79 -15.14
CA ARG A 117 11.62 36.06 -15.10
C ARG A 117 11.55 34.81 -14.21
N VAL A 118 10.77 34.85 -13.14
CA VAL A 118 10.48 33.70 -12.27
C VAL A 118 9.79 32.57 -13.04
N GLN A 119 8.86 32.86 -13.96
CA GLN A 119 8.18 31.82 -14.73
C GLN A 119 9.11 31.11 -15.72
N GLU A 120 10.03 31.84 -16.34
CA GLU A 120 11.07 31.30 -17.24
C GLU A 120 12.13 30.48 -16.49
N ILE A 121 12.52 30.90 -15.28
CA ILE A 121 13.52 30.20 -14.46
C ILE A 121 12.97 28.87 -13.91
N LEU A 122 11.67 28.82 -13.61
CA LEU A 122 11.03 27.68 -12.95
C LEU A 122 10.60 26.54 -13.89
N SER A 123 10.90 26.64 -15.19
CA SER A 123 10.56 25.65 -16.21
C SER A 123 11.37 24.34 -16.08
N LEU A 124 11.19 23.59 -15.00
CA LEU A 124 11.75 22.24 -14.85
C LEU A 124 10.69 21.14 -15.00
N ASP A 125 11.07 20.13 -15.80
CA ASP A 125 10.34 18.92 -16.19
C ASP A 125 10.12 17.93 -15.01
N GLU A 126 9.55 18.43 -13.92
CA GLU A 126 9.38 17.72 -12.64
C GLU A 126 7.92 17.41 -12.30
N GLY A 127 6.96 17.72 -13.18
CA GLY A 127 5.52 17.59 -12.92
C GLY A 127 5.08 16.21 -12.40
N PHE A 128 5.76 15.13 -12.83
CA PHE A 128 5.49 13.77 -12.37
C PHE A 128 6.00 13.49 -10.95
N ARG A 129 7.08 14.17 -10.50
CA ARG A 129 7.68 13.99 -9.17
C ARG A 129 6.84 14.63 -8.06
N VAL A 130 5.97 15.60 -8.40
CA VAL A 130 4.96 16.22 -7.51
C VAL A 130 4.11 15.15 -6.80
N PHE A 131 3.77 14.08 -7.52
CA PHE A 131 2.85 13.05 -7.05
C PHE A 131 3.52 12.02 -6.13
N ARG A 132 4.84 12.01 -5.95
CA ARG A 132 5.52 11.04 -5.06
C ARG A 132 5.02 11.08 -3.61
N THR A 133 4.53 12.22 -3.16
CA THR A 133 3.96 12.38 -1.81
C THR A 133 2.45 12.12 -1.73
N LEU A 134 1.78 12.01 -2.88
CA LEU A 134 0.36 11.68 -2.95
C LEU A 134 0.22 10.17 -2.72
N ARG A 135 -0.20 9.81 -1.51
CA ARG A 135 -0.34 8.40 -1.10
C ARG A 135 -1.27 7.66 -2.04
N GLY A 136 -0.89 6.44 -2.39
CA GLY A 136 -1.65 5.60 -3.32
C GLY A 136 -1.34 5.86 -4.80
N SER A 137 -0.72 6.99 -5.15
CA SER A 137 -0.40 7.30 -6.55
C SER A 137 0.70 6.39 -7.13
N PRO A 138 0.79 6.23 -8.47
CA PRO A 138 1.87 5.46 -9.08
C PRO A 138 3.28 5.94 -8.67
N PRO A 139 3.58 7.26 -8.61
CA PRO A 139 4.91 7.72 -8.18
C PRO A 139 5.22 7.45 -6.69
N TYR A 140 4.21 7.45 -5.82
CA TYR A 140 4.37 7.05 -4.41
C TYR A 140 4.79 5.57 -4.28
N TRP A 141 4.16 4.70 -5.07
CA TRP A 141 4.48 3.28 -5.10
C TRP A 141 5.80 2.98 -5.79
N GLU A 142 6.17 3.75 -6.82
CA GLU A 142 7.50 3.68 -7.45
C GLU A 142 8.60 4.03 -6.44
N ASN A 143 8.41 5.04 -5.60
CA ASN A 143 9.35 5.36 -4.53
C ASN A 143 9.46 4.22 -3.52
N SER A 144 8.31 3.70 -3.07
CA SER A 144 8.25 2.56 -2.13
C SER A 144 8.95 1.32 -2.69
N LYS A 145 8.86 1.10 -4.00
CA LYS A 145 9.57 0.04 -4.72
C LYS A 145 11.09 0.22 -4.64
N LYS A 146 11.61 1.43 -4.89
CA LYS A 146 13.05 1.73 -4.80
C LYS A 146 13.60 1.51 -3.39
N GLU A 147 12.84 1.94 -2.38
CA GLU A 147 13.19 1.72 -0.97
C GLU A 147 13.26 0.23 -0.65
N LEU A 148 12.29 -0.56 -1.10
CA LEU A 148 12.34 -2.00 -0.90
C LEU A 148 13.53 -2.67 -1.62
N PHE A 149 13.83 -2.27 -2.87
CA PHE A 149 15.03 -2.77 -3.55
C PHE A 149 16.31 -2.44 -2.79
N SER A 150 16.40 -1.25 -2.17
CA SER A 150 17.55 -0.92 -1.32
C SER A 150 17.67 -1.83 -0.10
N MET A 151 16.56 -2.29 0.48
CA MET A 151 16.60 -3.29 1.56
C MET A 151 17.14 -4.62 1.04
N ILE A 152 16.66 -5.10 -0.11
CA ILE A 152 17.12 -6.37 -0.71
C ILE A 152 18.62 -6.30 -1.02
N LEU A 153 19.11 -5.17 -1.55
CA LEU A 153 20.53 -4.97 -1.83
C LEU A 153 21.41 -4.96 -0.56
N GLN A 154 20.88 -4.47 0.57
CA GLN A 154 21.65 -4.35 1.82
C GLN A 154 21.55 -5.59 2.73
N LEU A 155 20.38 -6.24 2.75
CA LEU A 155 20.06 -7.35 3.67
C LEU A 155 20.10 -8.71 2.98
N GLY A 156 20.25 -8.72 1.66
CA GLY A 156 20.02 -9.91 0.85
C GLY A 156 18.54 -10.21 0.70
N ILE A 157 18.26 -11.45 0.35
CA ILE A 157 16.95 -11.92 -0.06
C ILE A 157 16.06 -12.08 1.19
N PRO A 158 14.81 -11.60 1.19
CA PRO A 158 13.90 -11.84 2.30
C PRO A 158 13.64 -13.34 2.44
N THR A 159 13.64 -13.86 3.66
CA THR A 159 13.41 -15.28 3.95
C THR A 159 11.95 -15.70 3.68
N LEU A 160 11.00 -14.88 4.13
CA LEU A 160 9.57 -15.19 4.09
C LEU A 160 8.78 -14.09 3.38
N PHE A 161 7.89 -14.51 2.48
CA PHE A 161 6.75 -13.73 2.06
C PHE A 161 5.53 -14.12 2.90
N MET A 162 4.82 -13.13 3.44
CA MET A 162 3.63 -13.34 4.24
C MET A 162 2.49 -12.45 3.74
N SER A 163 1.27 -12.94 3.82
CA SER A 163 0.08 -12.13 3.57
C SER A 163 -0.99 -12.35 4.62
N PHE A 164 -1.73 -11.29 4.94
CA PHE A 164 -2.76 -11.31 5.97
C PHE A 164 -4.01 -10.58 5.48
N SER A 165 -5.13 -11.31 5.39
CA SER A 165 -6.41 -10.74 4.98
C SER A 165 -7.22 -10.22 6.17
N ALA A 166 -8.10 -9.25 5.94
CA ALA A 166 -9.12 -8.88 6.91
C ALA A 166 -10.31 -9.86 6.86
N ALA A 167 -10.74 -10.36 8.02
CA ALA A 167 -11.97 -11.14 8.15
C ALA A 167 -12.96 -10.42 9.09
N GLU A 168 -13.36 -9.22 8.71
CA GLU A 168 -14.14 -8.31 9.56
C GLU A 168 -15.46 -8.91 10.05
N THR A 169 -16.15 -9.68 9.21
CA THR A 169 -17.39 -10.40 9.57
C THR A 169 -17.18 -11.58 10.51
N ARG A 170 -15.92 -11.97 10.79
CA ARG A 170 -15.57 -13.08 11.69
C ARG A 170 -14.86 -12.61 12.95
N TRP A 171 -14.38 -11.37 12.97
CA TRP A 171 -13.70 -10.80 14.12
C TRP A 171 -14.71 -10.35 15.18
N LEU A 172 -15.02 -11.27 16.10
CA LEU A 172 -15.99 -11.03 17.19
C LEU A 172 -15.67 -9.76 17.99
N HIS A 173 -14.39 -9.52 18.25
CA HIS A 173 -13.93 -8.32 18.96
C HIS A 173 -14.22 -7.02 18.17
N LEU A 174 -14.06 -7.02 16.84
CA LEU A 174 -14.44 -5.87 16.01
C LEU A 174 -15.95 -5.65 16.02
N LEU A 175 -16.74 -6.72 15.84
CA LEU A 175 -18.20 -6.64 15.83
C LEU A 175 -18.74 -6.13 17.18
N ARG A 176 -18.20 -6.62 18.31
CA ARG A 176 -18.52 -6.09 19.64
C ARG A 176 -18.21 -4.59 19.76
N ILE A 177 -17.03 -4.16 19.30
CA ILE A 177 -16.64 -2.74 19.30
C ILE A 177 -17.65 -1.91 18.49
N LEU A 178 -18.06 -2.39 17.31
CA LEU A 178 -19.01 -1.69 16.45
C LEU A 178 -20.40 -1.62 17.10
N SER A 179 -20.95 -2.73 17.61
CA SER A 179 -22.24 -2.75 18.30
C SER A 179 -22.28 -1.83 19.52
N ARG A 180 -21.18 -1.76 20.27
CA ARG A 180 -21.06 -0.85 21.40
C ARG A 180 -21.04 0.61 20.97
N ILE A 181 -20.29 0.94 19.91
CA ILE A 181 -20.13 2.33 19.46
C ILE A 181 -21.36 2.83 18.69
N LEU A 182 -22.02 1.96 17.93
CA LEU A 182 -23.14 2.32 17.06
C LEU A 182 -24.50 2.18 17.73
N ASP A 183 -24.70 1.10 18.49
CA ASP A 183 -26.01 0.72 19.04
C ASP A 183 -26.05 0.79 20.57
N ASN A 184 -24.92 1.12 21.21
CA ASN A 184 -24.76 1.08 22.68
C ASN A 184 -25.10 -0.29 23.28
N LYS A 185 -24.81 -1.38 22.55
CA LYS A 185 -25.03 -2.77 22.96
C LYS A 185 -23.71 -3.49 23.20
N GLU A 186 -23.58 -4.10 24.38
CA GLU A 186 -22.48 -5.02 24.71
C GLU A 186 -22.89 -6.44 24.35
N LEU A 187 -22.48 -6.92 23.17
CA LEU A 187 -22.82 -8.26 22.69
C LEU A 187 -21.80 -9.31 23.17
N THR A 188 -22.31 -10.46 23.59
CA THR A 188 -21.54 -11.68 23.88
C THR A 188 -21.05 -12.35 22.60
N ASP A 189 -20.04 -13.23 22.70
CA ASP A 189 -19.54 -13.98 21.53
C ASP A 189 -20.66 -14.84 20.89
N SER A 190 -21.53 -15.44 21.69
CA SER A 190 -22.65 -16.27 21.20
C SER A 190 -23.67 -15.46 20.41
N GLU A 191 -24.04 -14.26 20.87
CA GLU A 191 -24.95 -13.37 20.14
C GLU A 191 -24.35 -12.95 18.80
N ILE A 192 -23.06 -12.58 18.78
CA ILE A 192 -22.36 -12.18 17.55
C ILE A 192 -22.25 -13.35 16.57
N LEU A 193 -22.02 -14.57 17.06
CA LEU A 193 -21.98 -15.75 16.20
C LEU A 193 -23.33 -16.02 15.53
N ASN A 194 -24.45 -15.78 16.24
CA ASN A 194 -25.81 -15.94 15.75
C ASN A 194 -26.29 -14.81 14.82
N MET A 195 -25.61 -13.66 14.79
CA MET A 195 -25.93 -12.59 13.85
C MET A 195 -25.79 -13.07 12.39
N SER A 196 -26.76 -12.67 11.58
CA SER A 196 -26.76 -12.87 10.13
C SER A 196 -25.59 -12.16 9.46
N TRP A 197 -25.27 -12.58 8.24
CA TRP A 197 -24.25 -11.90 7.43
C TRP A 197 -24.59 -10.42 7.18
N GLN A 198 -25.89 -10.12 6.99
CA GLN A 198 -26.36 -8.77 6.72
C GLN A 198 -26.15 -7.85 7.93
N GLU A 199 -26.55 -8.26 9.13
CA GLU A 199 -26.36 -7.47 10.35
C GLU A 199 -24.87 -7.16 10.61
N LYS A 200 -24.00 -8.15 10.39
CA LYS A 200 -22.54 -7.96 10.50
C LYS A 200 -22.03 -6.97 9.45
N SER A 201 -22.52 -7.08 8.22
CA SER A 201 -22.17 -6.17 7.12
C SER A 201 -22.61 -4.74 7.42
N ASP A 202 -23.80 -4.55 7.96
CA ASP A 202 -24.36 -3.23 8.28
C ASP A 202 -23.52 -2.51 9.34
N LEU A 203 -23.09 -3.22 10.40
CA LEU A 203 -22.15 -2.67 11.39
C LEU A 203 -20.83 -2.21 10.76
N ILE A 204 -20.25 -3.03 9.88
CA ILE A 204 -18.95 -2.75 9.24
C ILE A 204 -19.07 -1.56 8.28
N GLN A 205 -20.12 -1.52 7.47
CA GLN A 205 -20.36 -0.44 6.51
C GLN A 205 -20.70 0.89 7.21
N SER A 206 -21.32 0.83 8.39
CA SER A 206 -21.73 2.01 9.16
C SER A 206 -20.57 2.80 9.76
N ASP A 207 -19.43 2.17 10.08
CA ASP A 207 -18.26 2.88 10.64
C ASP A 207 -16.93 2.37 10.05
N PRO A 208 -16.63 2.74 8.79
CA PRO A 208 -15.37 2.36 8.14
C PRO A 208 -14.14 2.94 8.85
N VAL A 209 -14.31 3.99 9.67
CA VAL A 209 -13.22 4.58 10.44
C VAL A 209 -12.75 3.62 11.52
N THR A 210 -13.69 3.07 12.29
CA THR A 210 -13.40 2.10 13.34
C THR A 210 -12.78 0.85 12.75
N CYS A 211 -13.33 0.32 11.66
CA CYS A 211 -12.78 -0.84 10.96
C CYS A 211 -11.34 -0.63 10.47
N SER A 212 -11.05 0.51 9.84
CA SER A 212 -9.69 0.84 9.34
C SER A 212 -8.67 0.94 10.48
N ARG A 213 -9.05 1.62 11.56
CA ARG A 213 -8.21 1.78 12.77
C ARG A 213 -7.99 0.46 13.47
N HIS A 214 -9.03 -0.36 13.55
CA HIS A 214 -8.98 -1.69 14.12
C HIS A 214 -8.00 -2.57 13.34
N PHE A 215 -8.12 -2.64 12.02
CA PHE A 215 -7.18 -3.40 11.19
C PHE A 215 -5.73 -2.95 11.38
N ASP A 216 -5.47 -1.65 11.37
CA ASP A 216 -4.11 -1.13 11.61
C ASP A 216 -3.57 -1.49 13.01
N TYR A 217 -4.43 -1.44 14.02
CA TYR A 217 -4.10 -1.87 15.37
C TYR A 217 -3.77 -3.36 15.41
N SER A 218 -4.62 -4.22 14.85
CA SER A 218 -4.43 -5.67 14.84
C SER A 218 -3.15 -6.06 14.11
N VAL A 219 -2.82 -5.42 12.98
CA VAL A 219 -1.55 -5.65 12.29
C VAL A 219 -0.36 -5.25 13.15
N ARG A 220 -0.42 -4.09 13.83
CA ARG A 220 0.66 -3.65 14.72
C ARG A 220 0.87 -4.62 15.88
N ARG A 221 -0.21 -5.10 16.51
CA ARG A 221 -0.14 -6.05 17.62
C ARG A 221 0.31 -7.43 17.18
N LEU A 222 -0.15 -7.92 16.02
CA LEU A 222 0.36 -9.17 15.44
C LEU A 222 1.88 -9.12 15.26
N ILE A 223 2.40 -8.01 14.73
CA ILE A 223 3.84 -7.85 14.55
C ILE A 223 4.56 -7.75 15.90
N SER A 224 4.15 -6.82 16.77
CA SER A 224 4.89 -6.54 18.01
C SER A 224 4.79 -7.65 19.05
N ASP A 225 3.60 -8.22 19.23
CA ASP A 225 3.32 -9.12 20.35
C ASP A 225 3.47 -10.60 19.99
N VAL A 226 3.30 -10.94 18.71
CA VAL A 226 3.35 -12.33 18.25
C VAL A 226 4.64 -12.55 17.48
N MET A 227 4.81 -11.86 16.34
CA MET A 227 5.93 -12.13 15.42
C MET A 227 7.29 -11.73 15.99
N GLN A 228 7.37 -10.61 16.71
CA GLN A 228 8.58 -10.11 17.36
C GLN A 228 8.69 -10.51 18.84
N SER A 229 7.82 -11.42 19.31
CA SER A 229 7.94 -11.98 20.66
C SER A 229 9.21 -12.82 20.81
N SER A 230 9.62 -13.04 22.06
CA SER A 230 10.72 -13.96 22.41
C SER A 230 10.44 -15.41 22.04
N TYR A 231 9.19 -15.77 21.69
CA TYR A 231 8.84 -17.09 21.19
C TYR A 231 9.28 -17.31 19.73
N HIS A 232 9.53 -16.23 18.97
CA HIS A 232 10.00 -16.28 17.59
C HIS A 232 9.19 -17.27 16.71
N PRO A 233 7.86 -17.06 16.55
CA PRO A 233 6.96 -18.03 15.92
C PRO A 233 7.25 -18.30 14.43
N VAL A 234 8.11 -17.50 13.80
CA VAL A 234 8.61 -17.68 12.43
C VAL A 234 10.14 -17.48 12.36
N GLY A 235 10.82 -17.62 13.50
CA GLY A 235 12.21 -17.21 13.68
C GLY A 235 12.37 -15.75 14.14
N GLU A 236 13.59 -15.35 14.46
CA GLU A 236 13.92 -13.99 14.91
C GLU A 236 13.90 -13.03 13.71
N ILE A 237 12.89 -12.15 13.66
CA ILE A 237 12.75 -11.16 12.58
C ILE A 237 13.73 -10.01 12.81
N ILE A 238 14.73 -9.88 11.93
CA ILE A 238 15.70 -8.77 11.95
C ILE A 238 15.21 -7.56 11.14
N ASP A 239 14.42 -7.79 10.10
CA ASP A 239 13.80 -6.73 9.31
C ASP A 239 12.49 -7.16 8.67
N TYR A 240 11.63 -6.20 8.37
CA TYR A 240 10.44 -6.44 7.56
C TYR A 240 10.04 -5.21 6.75
N PHE A 241 9.39 -5.48 5.63
CA PHE A 241 8.66 -4.49 4.85
C PHE A 241 7.24 -5.01 4.62
N TYR A 242 6.23 -4.16 4.78
CA TYR A 242 4.89 -4.52 4.34
C TYR A 242 4.14 -3.39 3.66
N ARG A 243 3.21 -3.77 2.78
CA ARG A 243 2.26 -2.91 2.08
C ARG A 243 0.84 -3.31 2.48
N LYS A 244 -0.03 -2.31 2.61
CA LYS A 244 -1.49 -2.44 2.68
C LYS A 244 -2.08 -2.22 1.30
N GLU A 245 -2.83 -3.20 0.83
CA GLU A 245 -3.60 -3.16 -0.41
C GLU A 245 -5.09 -3.23 -0.07
N PHE A 246 -5.91 -2.41 -0.73
CA PHE A 246 -7.36 -2.51 -0.63
C PHE A 246 -7.86 -3.32 -1.81
N GLN A 247 -8.47 -4.47 -1.54
CA GLN A 247 -9.01 -5.32 -2.59
C GLN A 247 -10.33 -4.72 -3.12
N GLN A 248 -10.87 -5.26 -4.22
CA GLN A 248 -12.12 -4.78 -4.85
C GLN A 248 -13.33 -4.69 -3.89
N ARG A 249 -13.31 -5.40 -2.75
CA ARG A 249 -14.35 -5.34 -1.71
C ARG A 249 -14.13 -4.23 -0.68
N GLY A 250 -13.05 -3.47 -0.81
CA GLY A 250 -12.69 -2.35 0.04
C GLY A 250 -11.91 -2.71 1.31
N SER A 251 -11.89 -3.98 1.74
CA SER A 251 -11.15 -4.43 2.92
C SER A 251 -9.63 -4.45 2.68
N PRO A 252 -8.82 -4.11 3.70
CA PRO A 252 -7.37 -4.09 3.61
C PRO A 252 -6.77 -5.50 3.64
N HIS A 253 -5.61 -5.62 3.00
CA HIS A 253 -4.81 -6.83 2.89
C HIS A 253 -3.33 -6.48 3.06
N ILE A 254 -2.61 -7.24 3.89
CA ILE A 254 -1.18 -7.07 4.07
C ILE A 254 -0.42 -7.98 3.10
N HIS A 255 0.61 -7.41 2.48
CA HIS A 255 1.69 -8.15 1.85
C HIS A 255 2.99 -7.77 2.53
N MET A 256 3.68 -8.74 3.09
CA MET A 256 4.85 -8.56 3.94
C MET A 256 6.01 -9.41 3.44
N LEU A 257 7.21 -8.87 3.60
CA LEU A 257 8.48 -9.57 3.52
C LEU A 257 9.16 -9.49 4.86
N ALA A 258 9.75 -10.60 5.30
CA ALA A 258 10.54 -10.65 6.52
C ALA A 258 11.90 -11.30 6.26
N TRP A 259 12.93 -10.71 6.88
CA TRP A 259 14.27 -11.26 6.98
C TRP A 259 14.40 -11.91 8.35
N ILE A 260 14.72 -13.20 8.36
CA ILE A 260 14.85 -14.01 9.57
C ILE A 260 16.34 -14.24 9.82
N LYS A 261 16.77 -14.00 11.05
CA LYS A 261 18.16 -14.23 11.48
C LYS A 261 18.53 -15.70 11.33
N ASP A 262 19.72 -15.96 10.81
CA ASP A 262 20.32 -17.29 10.68
C ASP A 262 19.43 -18.34 9.97
N ALA A 263 18.49 -17.88 9.14
CA ALA A 263 17.66 -18.78 8.35
C ALA A 263 18.46 -19.35 7.18
N PRO A 264 18.33 -20.66 6.89
CA PRO A 264 19.03 -21.29 5.77
C PRO A 264 18.59 -20.65 4.45
N GLN A 265 19.53 -20.51 3.52
CA GLN A 265 19.36 -19.86 2.22
C GLN A 265 19.38 -20.90 1.10
N TYR A 266 18.32 -20.91 0.30
CA TYR A 266 18.26 -21.75 -0.90
C TYR A 266 19.40 -21.42 -1.88
N GLY A 267 20.04 -22.45 -2.42
CA GLY A 267 21.20 -22.33 -3.30
C GLY A 267 22.55 -22.16 -2.58
N THR A 268 22.54 -21.97 -1.25
CA THR A 268 23.75 -21.93 -0.41
C THR A 268 23.78 -23.08 0.58
N ASP A 269 22.71 -23.26 1.35
CA ASP A 269 22.54 -24.35 2.31
C ASP A 269 21.88 -25.57 1.65
N THR A 270 21.91 -26.73 2.32
CA THR A 270 21.29 -27.94 1.77
C THR A 270 19.77 -27.83 1.77
N ASN A 271 19.12 -28.51 0.82
CA ASN A 271 17.66 -28.53 0.74
C ASN A 271 17.02 -29.09 2.02
N GLU A 272 17.68 -30.02 2.71
CA GLU A 272 17.21 -30.60 3.97
C GLU A 272 17.19 -29.56 5.08
N GLN A 273 18.19 -28.68 5.17
CA GLN A 273 18.21 -27.58 6.14
C GLN A 273 17.08 -26.59 5.86
N VAL A 274 16.88 -26.22 4.61
CA VAL A 274 15.79 -25.32 4.19
C VAL A 274 14.42 -25.93 4.50
N VAL A 275 14.19 -27.20 4.14
CA VAL A 275 12.95 -27.93 4.41
C VAL A 275 12.69 -28.06 5.90
N SER A 276 13.69 -28.41 6.70
CA SER A 276 13.57 -28.52 8.16
C SER A 276 13.19 -27.19 8.80
N PHE A 277 13.79 -26.09 8.35
CA PHE A 277 13.41 -24.74 8.79
C PHE A 277 11.94 -24.43 8.45
N ILE A 278 11.49 -24.76 7.24
CA ILE A 278 10.11 -24.51 6.82
C ILE A 278 9.12 -25.32 7.64
N ASP A 279 9.36 -26.63 7.80
CA ASP A 279 8.46 -27.55 8.53
C ASP A 279 8.33 -27.17 10.01
N LYS A 280 9.34 -26.50 10.58
CA LYS A 280 9.29 -25.95 11.94
C LYS A 280 8.22 -24.85 12.10
N TYR A 281 7.99 -24.03 11.07
CA TYR A 281 7.20 -22.80 11.20
C TYR A 281 5.95 -22.75 10.33
N VAL A 282 5.89 -23.51 9.24
CA VAL A 282 4.84 -23.42 8.23
C VAL A 282 4.23 -24.79 8.01
N THR A 283 2.91 -24.84 7.93
CA THR A 283 2.17 -26.08 7.64
C THR A 283 0.93 -25.79 6.80
N CYS A 284 0.40 -26.81 6.15
CA CYS A 284 -0.96 -26.80 5.62
C CYS A 284 -1.83 -27.88 6.28
N ASN A 285 -1.37 -28.43 7.42
CA ASN A 285 -2.07 -29.53 8.06
C ASN A 285 -3.47 -29.10 8.53
N LYS A 286 -4.45 -29.97 8.28
CA LYS A 286 -5.82 -29.80 8.76
C LYS A 286 -6.03 -30.71 9.98
N PRO A 287 -5.94 -30.16 11.22
CA PRO A 287 -6.18 -30.95 12.42
C PRO A 287 -7.65 -31.40 12.47
N PRO A 288 -7.97 -32.44 13.28
CA PRO A 288 -9.34 -32.87 13.49
C PRO A 288 -10.24 -31.70 13.92
N SER A 289 -11.51 -31.72 13.49
CA SER A 289 -12.49 -30.65 13.74
C SER A 289 -12.70 -30.32 15.22
N SER A 290 -12.39 -31.26 16.12
CA SER A 290 -12.43 -31.10 17.58
C SER A 290 -11.32 -30.21 18.15
N VAL A 291 -10.24 -29.95 17.40
CA VAL A 291 -9.02 -29.31 17.93
C VAL A 291 -8.88 -27.85 17.50
N ASN A 292 -9.13 -27.49 16.24
CA ASN A 292 -8.98 -26.10 15.78
C ASN A 292 -9.86 -25.75 14.57
N ASN A 293 -10.94 -24.98 14.80
CA ASN A 293 -11.83 -24.51 13.74
C ASN A 293 -11.23 -23.38 12.87
N SER A 294 -10.10 -22.79 13.23
CA SER A 294 -9.50 -21.66 12.50
C SER A 294 -8.85 -22.08 11.18
N VAL A 295 -8.47 -23.35 11.02
CA VAL A 295 -7.90 -23.84 9.75
C VAL A 295 -8.92 -23.79 8.60
N LYS A 296 -10.24 -23.80 8.91
CA LYS A 296 -11.29 -23.55 7.91
C LYS A 296 -11.17 -22.18 7.23
N LEU A 297 -10.48 -21.21 7.85
CA LEU A 297 -10.17 -19.90 7.25
C LEU A 297 -9.08 -19.97 6.16
N GLN A 298 -8.28 -21.04 6.15
CA GLN A 298 -7.20 -21.27 5.18
C GLN A 298 -7.66 -22.12 3.98
N SER A 299 -8.86 -22.69 4.04
CA SER A 299 -9.41 -23.48 2.95
C SER A 299 -9.85 -22.60 1.78
N HIS A 300 -9.25 -22.83 0.62
CA HIS A 300 -9.58 -22.18 -0.63
C HIS A 300 -10.87 -22.74 -1.24
N SER A 301 -11.84 -21.86 -1.45
CA SER A 301 -13.00 -22.13 -2.30
C SER A 301 -12.91 -21.31 -3.58
N HIS A 302 -13.30 -21.93 -4.70
CA HIS A 302 -13.28 -21.25 -5.99
C HIS A 302 -14.38 -20.19 -6.07
N ALA A 303 -14.00 -18.92 -5.92
CA ALA A 303 -14.86 -17.76 -6.19
C ALA A 303 -14.76 -17.32 -7.67
N LYS A 304 -15.69 -16.48 -8.14
CA LYS A 304 -15.66 -15.91 -9.51
C LYS A 304 -14.30 -15.26 -9.86
N THR A 305 -13.62 -14.69 -8.87
CA THR A 305 -12.33 -14.00 -9.03
C THR A 305 -11.11 -14.93 -9.02
N SER A 306 -11.25 -16.18 -8.59
CA SER A 306 -10.14 -17.14 -8.56
C SER A 306 -10.00 -17.93 -9.85
N ARG A 307 -10.97 -17.88 -10.78
CA ARG A 307 -10.87 -18.54 -12.09
C ARG A 307 -10.21 -17.62 -13.12
N LYS A 308 -9.21 -18.11 -13.86
CA LYS A 308 -8.72 -17.40 -15.05
C LYS A 308 -9.83 -17.39 -16.09
N LYS A 309 -10.22 -16.20 -16.56
CA LYS A 309 -11.41 -15.89 -17.40
C LYS A 309 -11.63 -16.74 -18.67
N LYS A 310 -10.74 -17.69 -19.02
CA LYS A 310 -10.84 -18.52 -20.23
C LYS A 310 -10.43 -20.00 -20.08
N GLN A 311 -9.90 -20.45 -18.95
CA GLN A 311 -9.24 -21.78 -18.89
C GLN A 311 -9.78 -22.75 -17.81
N GLY A 312 -10.77 -22.37 -17.01
CA GLY A 312 -11.24 -23.22 -15.88
C GLY A 312 -10.19 -23.42 -14.76
N VAL A 313 -8.95 -22.98 -14.97
CA VAL A 313 -7.83 -23.12 -14.03
C VAL A 313 -7.88 -22.05 -12.93
N CYS A 314 -7.62 -22.48 -11.70
CA CYS A 314 -7.44 -21.59 -10.56
C CYS A 314 -6.22 -20.69 -10.73
N ARG A 315 -6.40 -19.38 -10.54
CA ARG A 315 -5.35 -18.36 -10.54
C ARG A 315 -4.27 -18.65 -9.50
N PHE A 316 -4.65 -19.25 -8.37
CA PHE A 316 -3.75 -19.55 -7.25
C PHE A 316 -3.15 -20.96 -7.34
N GLY A 317 -3.45 -21.70 -8.41
CA GLY A 317 -2.90 -23.05 -8.62
C GLY A 317 -3.56 -24.15 -7.79
N PHE A 318 -4.72 -23.89 -7.17
CA PHE A 318 -5.50 -24.93 -6.50
C PHE A 318 -6.23 -25.84 -7.51
N PRO A 319 -6.44 -27.13 -7.19
CA PRO A 319 -5.89 -27.85 -6.03
C PRO A 319 -4.37 -28.02 -6.11
N LEU A 320 -3.69 -27.96 -4.97
CA LEU A 320 -2.24 -28.17 -4.89
C LEU A 320 -1.95 -29.68 -4.73
N PRO A 321 -0.90 -30.21 -5.37
CA PRO A 321 -0.61 -31.64 -5.35
C PRO A 321 -0.24 -32.11 -3.93
N PRO A 322 -0.81 -33.24 -3.47
CA PRO A 322 -0.36 -33.92 -2.25
C PRO A 322 1.12 -34.31 -2.32
N MET A 323 1.78 -34.29 -1.17
CA MET A 323 3.17 -34.67 -1.01
C MET A 323 3.36 -35.41 0.32
N PRO A 324 4.08 -36.54 0.35
CA PRO A 324 4.32 -37.29 1.59
C PRO A 324 5.27 -36.55 2.55
N ARG A 325 6.13 -35.68 2.00
CA ARG A 325 7.10 -34.84 2.73
C ARG A 325 7.23 -33.48 2.06
N THR A 326 7.66 -32.47 2.81
CA THR A 326 8.01 -31.17 2.25
C THR A 326 9.25 -31.31 1.38
N VAL A 327 9.20 -30.77 0.16
CA VAL A 327 10.25 -30.97 -0.85
C VAL A 327 10.35 -29.76 -1.77
N ILE A 328 11.58 -29.47 -2.20
CA ILE A 328 11.85 -28.50 -3.27
C ILE A 328 12.03 -29.28 -4.56
N LEU A 329 11.16 -29.05 -5.54
CA LEU A 329 11.22 -29.70 -6.84
C LEU A 329 11.75 -28.73 -7.90
N THR A 330 12.69 -29.23 -8.70
CA THR A 330 13.23 -28.53 -9.87
C THR A 330 12.50 -28.96 -11.14
N PRO A 331 12.36 -28.08 -12.16
CA PRO A 331 11.83 -28.45 -13.46
C PRO A 331 12.49 -29.72 -14.02
N ALA A 332 11.71 -30.53 -14.74
CA ALA A 332 12.28 -31.68 -15.44
C ALA A 332 13.27 -31.18 -16.50
N SER A 333 14.48 -31.75 -16.54
CA SER A 333 15.41 -31.56 -17.65
C SER A 333 14.81 -32.18 -18.91
N ASP A 334 14.94 -31.53 -20.07
CA ASP A 334 14.43 -32.00 -21.37
C ASP A 334 14.96 -33.40 -21.78
N SER A 335 15.94 -33.94 -21.04
CA SER A 335 16.71 -35.12 -21.37
C SER A 335 16.36 -36.37 -20.54
N ASN A 336 15.09 -36.75 -20.39
CA ASN A 336 14.75 -38.11 -19.96
C ASN A 336 13.50 -38.64 -20.65
N GLN A 337 13.77 -39.42 -21.71
CA GLN A 337 12.83 -40.31 -22.35
C GLN A 337 12.40 -41.43 -21.38
N GLU A 338 11.10 -41.67 -21.38
CA GLU A 338 10.44 -42.98 -21.34
C GLU A 338 11.04 -44.05 -20.41
N ASN A 339 10.41 -44.24 -19.25
CA ASN A 339 10.44 -45.51 -18.52
C ASN A 339 9.05 -45.83 -17.95
N GLY A 340 8.05 -45.86 -18.84
CA GLY A 340 6.67 -46.24 -18.56
C GLY A 340 5.79 -46.16 -19.81
N ASN A 341 4.68 -46.89 -19.84
CA ASN A 341 3.75 -46.92 -20.98
C ASN A 341 3.11 -45.55 -21.29
N ASP A 342 3.08 -44.62 -20.32
CA ASP A 342 2.47 -43.30 -20.45
C ASP A 342 3.51 -42.17 -20.37
N SER A 343 3.37 -41.16 -21.21
CA SER A 343 4.23 -39.96 -21.20
C SER A 343 3.93 -39.03 -20.01
N LEU A 344 4.93 -38.27 -19.54
CA LEU A 344 4.78 -37.30 -18.42
C LEU A 344 3.59 -36.33 -18.55
N PRO A 345 3.26 -35.78 -19.74
CA PRO A 345 2.07 -34.94 -19.92
C PRO A 345 0.76 -35.67 -19.63
N VAL A 346 0.66 -36.96 -19.99
CA VAL A 346 -0.52 -37.80 -19.77
C VAL A 346 -0.70 -38.06 -18.27
N LEU A 347 0.38 -38.44 -17.60
CA LEU A 347 0.40 -38.64 -16.14
C LEU A 347 0.02 -37.36 -15.38
N TYR A 348 0.57 -36.21 -15.77
CA TYR A 348 0.23 -34.92 -15.16
C TYR A 348 -1.24 -34.56 -15.38
N LYS A 349 -1.77 -34.78 -16.58
CA LYS A 349 -3.18 -34.54 -16.90
C LYS A 349 -4.10 -35.42 -16.06
N ARG A 350 -3.82 -36.72 -15.95
CA ARG A 350 -4.58 -37.67 -15.13
C ARG A 350 -4.61 -37.25 -13.66
N ASN A 351 -3.44 -36.92 -13.09
CA ASN A 351 -3.33 -36.41 -11.72
C ASN A 351 -4.19 -35.13 -11.52
N LYS A 352 -4.07 -34.17 -12.45
CA LYS A 352 -4.84 -32.92 -12.36
C LYS A 352 -6.35 -33.14 -12.42
N GLU A 353 -6.82 -34.01 -13.31
CA GLU A 353 -8.25 -34.36 -13.42
C GLU A 353 -8.78 -35.04 -12.16
N TYR A 354 -8.01 -35.95 -11.58
CA TYR A 354 -8.33 -36.57 -10.29
C TYR A 354 -8.45 -35.52 -9.18
N LEU A 355 -7.44 -34.65 -9.02
CA LEU A 355 -7.43 -33.62 -7.97
C LEU A 355 -8.55 -32.59 -8.16
N ASP A 356 -8.88 -32.21 -9.39
CA ASP A 356 -10.00 -31.31 -9.70
C ASP A 356 -11.35 -31.95 -9.40
N GLY A 357 -11.46 -33.29 -9.53
CA GLY A 357 -12.62 -34.09 -9.18
C GLY A 357 -12.87 -34.22 -7.67
N LEU A 358 -11.84 -34.02 -6.84
CA LEU A 358 -11.99 -33.99 -5.38
C LEU A 358 -12.82 -32.76 -4.96
N LYS A 359 -14.03 -33.02 -4.47
CA LYS A 359 -14.91 -32.01 -3.84
C LYS A 359 -14.20 -31.35 -2.65
N LEU A 360 -14.72 -30.23 -2.17
CA LEU A 360 -14.15 -29.46 -1.05
C LEU A 360 -13.81 -30.36 0.15
N ALA A 361 -12.54 -30.79 0.26
CA ALA A 361 -11.68 -31.21 1.38
C ALA A 361 -12.24 -31.82 2.70
N ASP A 362 -13.54 -31.81 2.97
CA ASP A 362 -14.15 -32.28 4.21
C ASP A 362 -14.50 -33.78 4.14
N ASP A 363 -14.69 -34.35 2.94
CA ASP A 363 -15.07 -35.77 2.74
C ASP A 363 -13.95 -36.65 2.14
N VAL A 364 -12.75 -36.10 1.94
CA VAL A 364 -11.62 -36.85 1.35
C VAL A 364 -10.87 -37.59 2.45
N THR A 365 -11.04 -38.91 2.52
CA THR A 365 -10.33 -39.80 3.46
C THR A 365 -9.15 -40.53 2.83
N THR A 366 -8.99 -40.43 1.50
CA THR A 366 -7.96 -41.15 0.74
C THR A 366 -6.56 -40.75 1.19
N THR A 367 -5.70 -41.75 1.42
CA THR A 367 -4.27 -41.55 1.72
C THR A 367 -3.47 -41.21 0.47
N PHE A 368 -2.20 -40.81 0.63
CA PHE A 368 -1.33 -40.55 -0.52
C PHE A 368 -1.07 -41.83 -1.32
N GLU A 369 -0.87 -42.94 -0.61
CA GLU A 369 -0.60 -44.26 -1.17
C GLU A 369 -1.83 -44.81 -1.93
N GLU A 370 -3.02 -44.70 -1.35
CA GLU A 370 -4.27 -45.08 -2.02
C GLU A 370 -4.52 -44.24 -3.28
N MET A 371 -4.19 -42.95 -3.24
CA MET A 371 -4.32 -42.07 -4.40
C MET A 371 -3.39 -42.51 -5.54
N LEU A 372 -2.14 -42.86 -5.24
CA LEU A 372 -1.20 -43.39 -6.23
C LEU A 372 -1.71 -44.70 -6.85
N GLN A 373 -2.33 -45.58 -6.07
CA GLN A 373 -2.98 -46.79 -6.58
C GLN A 373 -4.15 -46.47 -7.52
N ILE A 374 -5.00 -45.48 -7.19
CA ILE A 374 -6.10 -45.05 -8.05
C ILE A 374 -5.60 -44.46 -9.37
N LEU A 375 -4.48 -43.73 -9.33
CA LEU A 375 -3.87 -43.11 -10.51
C LEU A 375 -3.07 -44.08 -11.38
N ASP A 376 -2.80 -45.29 -10.88
CA ASP A 376 -1.87 -46.27 -11.45
C ASP A 376 -0.48 -45.65 -11.67
N MET A 377 0.09 -45.08 -10.60
CA MET A 377 1.36 -44.36 -10.63
C MET A 377 2.25 -44.73 -9.44
N THR A 378 3.56 -44.83 -9.68
CA THR A 378 4.57 -44.84 -8.60
C THR A 378 4.80 -43.42 -8.05
N GLU A 379 5.36 -43.29 -6.84
CA GLU A 379 5.74 -41.98 -6.28
C GLU A 379 6.70 -41.25 -7.22
N ASP A 380 7.68 -41.95 -7.81
CA ASP A 380 8.66 -41.35 -8.73
C ASP A 380 8.01 -40.82 -10.01
N GLN A 381 7.09 -41.57 -10.61
CA GLN A 381 6.32 -41.12 -11.78
C GLN A 381 5.46 -39.90 -11.45
N TYR A 382 4.84 -39.88 -10.27
CA TYR A 382 4.04 -38.76 -9.78
C TYR A 382 4.87 -37.49 -9.62
N ILE A 383 6.03 -37.61 -8.95
CA ILE A 383 6.94 -36.48 -8.75
C ILE A 383 7.49 -35.98 -10.09
N HIS A 384 7.87 -36.87 -11.02
CA HIS A 384 8.34 -36.47 -12.35
C HIS A 384 7.25 -35.77 -13.17
N ALA A 385 6.00 -36.23 -13.11
CA ALA A 385 4.87 -35.57 -13.77
C ALA A 385 4.64 -34.15 -13.22
N ILE A 386 4.82 -33.94 -11.91
CA ILE A 386 4.76 -32.59 -11.33
C ILE A 386 5.93 -31.73 -11.81
N ARG A 387 7.16 -32.25 -11.77
CA ARG A 387 8.37 -31.55 -12.24
C ARG A 387 8.26 -31.11 -13.69
N TRP A 388 7.65 -31.92 -14.55
CA TRP A 388 7.37 -31.57 -15.95
C TRP A 388 6.50 -30.30 -16.09
N SER A 389 5.59 -30.05 -15.14
CA SER A 389 4.73 -28.86 -15.16
C SER A 389 5.39 -27.58 -14.63
N LEU A 390 6.61 -27.67 -14.08
CA LEU A 390 7.30 -26.55 -13.44
C LEU A 390 8.15 -25.78 -14.46
N THR A 391 8.15 -24.46 -14.34
CA THR A 391 9.04 -23.57 -15.11
C THR A 391 10.18 -23.00 -14.27
N ALA A 392 10.15 -23.22 -12.96
CA ALA A 392 11.14 -22.78 -11.98
C ALA A 392 11.04 -23.65 -10.73
N ASP A 393 12.07 -23.61 -9.89
CA ASP A 393 12.12 -24.37 -8.65
C ASP A 393 10.97 -23.96 -7.72
N LYS A 394 10.33 -24.96 -7.11
CA LYS A 394 9.14 -24.74 -6.30
C LYS A 394 9.14 -25.61 -5.05
N LEU A 395 8.82 -24.96 -3.94
CA LEU A 395 8.57 -25.61 -2.66
C LEU A 395 7.15 -26.19 -2.64
N PHE A 396 7.04 -27.45 -2.28
CA PHE A 396 5.79 -28.11 -1.95
C PHE A 396 5.83 -28.57 -0.49
N LEU A 397 4.82 -28.17 0.29
CA LEU A 397 4.67 -28.63 1.67
C LEU A 397 4.15 -30.06 1.71
N LYS A 398 4.51 -30.81 2.75
CA LYS A 398 3.84 -32.06 3.13
C LYS A 398 2.34 -31.81 3.20
N ARG A 399 1.58 -32.59 2.43
CA ARG A 399 0.16 -32.34 2.18
C ARG A 399 -0.56 -33.64 1.88
N SER A 400 -1.60 -33.94 2.63
CA SER A 400 -2.48 -35.06 2.32
C SER A 400 -3.52 -34.69 1.24
N PRO A 401 -4.21 -35.67 0.62
CA PRO A 401 -5.31 -35.41 -0.30
C PRO A 401 -6.45 -34.56 0.28
N SER A 402 -6.68 -34.61 1.60
CA SER A 402 -7.68 -33.77 2.28
C SER A 402 -7.25 -32.30 2.45
N GLU A 403 -5.97 -32.01 2.25
CA GLU A 403 -5.36 -30.69 2.45
C GLU A 403 -5.07 -29.94 1.14
N ILE A 404 -5.45 -30.49 -0.01
CA ILE A 404 -5.15 -29.93 -1.35
C ILE A 404 -5.67 -28.52 -1.59
N ARG A 405 -6.59 -28.04 -0.77
CA ARG A 405 -7.14 -26.67 -0.83
C ARG A 405 -6.73 -25.79 0.35
N VAL A 406 -5.84 -26.24 1.23
CA VAL A 406 -5.41 -25.47 2.41
C VAL A 406 -4.18 -24.62 2.04
N ASN A 407 -4.23 -23.32 2.35
CA ASN A 407 -3.08 -22.41 2.25
C ASN A 407 -1.99 -22.78 3.26
N ALA A 408 -0.75 -22.38 2.98
CA ALA A 408 0.33 -22.45 3.95
C ALA A 408 0.10 -21.42 5.07
N TYR A 409 0.17 -21.85 6.33
CA TYR A 409 -0.06 -20.99 7.49
C TYR A 409 0.89 -21.31 8.65
N ASN A 410 0.98 -20.37 9.59
CA ASN A 410 1.66 -20.55 10.87
C ASN A 410 0.62 -20.68 11.99
N LYS A 411 0.73 -21.70 12.84
CA LYS A 411 -0.28 -22.03 13.85
C LYS A 411 -0.51 -20.88 14.87
N PRO A 412 0.52 -20.36 15.59
CA PRO A 412 0.34 -19.23 16.51
C PRO A 412 -0.23 -17.97 15.86
N GLN A 413 0.24 -17.64 14.66
CA GLN A 413 -0.29 -16.49 13.92
C GLN A 413 -1.75 -16.69 13.56
N LEU A 414 -2.17 -17.87 13.11
CA LEU A 414 -3.56 -18.14 12.72
C LEU A 414 -4.52 -18.03 13.90
N GLU A 415 -4.14 -18.59 15.05
CA GLU A 415 -4.95 -18.53 16.27
C GLU A 415 -5.17 -17.10 16.76
N THR A 416 -4.19 -16.23 16.54
CA THR A 416 -4.27 -14.81 16.93
C THR A 416 -4.97 -13.96 15.86
N TRP A 417 -4.61 -14.13 14.59
CA TRP A 417 -5.11 -13.31 13.48
C TRP A 417 -6.55 -13.65 13.09
N LYS A 418 -6.94 -14.92 13.21
CA LYS A 418 -8.30 -15.43 12.91
C LYS A 418 -8.82 -15.00 11.54
N ALA A 419 -7.94 -14.95 10.55
CA ALA A 419 -8.26 -14.69 9.15
C ALA A 419 -7.27 -15.42 8.23
N THR A 420 -7.57 -15.45 6.93
CA THR A 420 -6.70 -16.12 5.95
C THR A 420 -5.31 -15.48 5.94
N MET A 421 -4.30 -16.33 5.87
CA MET A 421 -2.92 -15.93 5.66
C MET A 421 -2.27 -16.83 4.63
N ASP A 422 -1.13 -16.39 4.14
CA ASP A 422 -0.30 -17.20 3.24
C ASP A 422 1.15 -16.91 3.59
N ILE A 423 1.90 -17.96 3.90
CA ILE A 423 3.31 -17.88 4.30
C ILE A 423 4.12 -18.75 3.34
N GLN A 424 5.06 -18.11 2.65
CA GLN A 424 5.87 -18.76 1.63
C GLN A 424 7.34 -18.45 1.89
N TYR A 425 8.17 -19.49 1.88
CA TYR A 425 9.62 -19.32 1.84
C TYR A 425 10.04 -18.84 0.44
N VAL A 426 10.95 -17.88 0.39
CA VAL A 426 11.40 -17.27 -0.87
C VAL A 426 12.55 -18.08 -1.45
N LEU A 427 12.27 -18.83 -2.53
CA LEU A 427 13.28 -19.56 -3.28
C LEU A 427 14.01 -18.69 -4.31
N ASP A 428 13.26 -17.84 -5.03
CA ASP A 428 13.81 -16.98 -6.08
C ASP A 428 13.66 -15.49 -5.72
N PRO A 429 14.77 -14.76 -5.55
CA PRO A 429 14.79 -13.32 -5.29
C PRO A 429 14.14 -12.50 -6.41
N TYR A 430 14.35 -12.90 -7.66
CA TYR A 430 13.84 -12.19 -8.82
C TYR A 430 12.34 -12.42 -8.96
N ALA A 431 11.85 -13.66 -8.82
CA ALA A 431 10.42 -13.92 -8.74
C ALA A 431 9.79 -13.17 -7.56
N CYS A 432 10.43 -13.16 -6.38
CA CYS A 432 9.94 -12.42 -5.22
C CYS A 432 9.87 -10.92 -5.53
N ALA A 433 10.95 -10.31 -5.98
CA ALA A 433 11.01 -8.90 -6.38
C ALA A 433 9.97 -8.58 -7.45
N MET A 434 9.88 -9.35 -8.53
CA MET A 434 8.89 -9.17 -9.61
C MET A 434 7.46 -9.35 -9.12
N HIS A 435 7.22 -10.34 -8.25
CA HIS A 435 5.94 -10.56 -7.60
C HIS A 435 5.59 -9.30 -6.80
N ILE A 436 6.49 -8.80 -5.93
CA ILE A 436 6.29 -7.59 -5.14
C ILE A 436 6.10 -6.34 -6.02
N VAL A 437 6.90 -6.15 -7.07
CA VAL A 437 6.75 -5.05 -8.04
C VAL A 437 5.38 -5.11 -8.69
N SER A 438 4.91 -6.32 -9.03
CA SER A 438 3.57 -6.52 -9.55
C SER A 438 2.50 -6.16 -8.52
N TYR A 439 2.66 -6.49 -7.23
CA TYR A 439 1.69 -6.13 -6.18
C TYR A 439 1.69 -4.64 -5.88
N ILE A 440 2.86 -4.05 -5.61
CA ILE A 440 3.02 -2.61 -5.39
C ILE A 440 2.32 -1.80 -6.51
N SER A 441 2.33 -2.31 -7.74
CA SER A 441 1.78 -1.65 -8.92
C SER A 441 0.39 -2.16 -9.39
N LYS A 442 -0.20 -3.19 -8.75
CA LYS A 442 -1.33 -3.98 -9.31
C LYS A 442 -2.62 -3.19 -9.50
N GLY A 443 -2.91 -2.23 -8.62
CA GLY A 443 -4.05 -1.32 -8.74
C GLY A 443 -3.79 -0.08 -9.61
N GLN A 444 -2.57 0.09 -10.12
CA GLN A 444 -2.10 1.37 -10.68
C GLN A 444 -1.59 1.27 -12.13
N ARG A 445 -1.63 0.10 -12.78
CA ARG A 445 -1.18 -0.04 -14.19
C ARG A 445 -1.96 0.87 -15.15
N GLY A 446 -3.29 0.93 -15.01
CA GLY A 446 -4.14 1.85 -15.78
C GLY A 446 -3.83 3.31 -15.46
N MET A 447 -3.65 3.64 -14.18
CA MET A 447 -3.32 4.98 -13.72
C MET A 447 -1.94 5.46 -14.17
N SER A 448 -0.94 4.57 -14.21
CA SER A 448 0.40 4.88 -14.70
C SER A 448 0.36 5.28 -16.17
N ASN A 449 -0.33 4.49 -17.00
CA ASN A 449 -0.51 4.80 -18.42
C ASN A 449 -1.29 6.11 -18.62
N LEU A 450 -2.34 6.34 -17.81
CA LEU A 450 -3.10 7.59 -17.84
C LEU A 450 -2.23 8.79 -17.49
N MET A 451 -1.41 8.70 -16.44
CA MET A 451 -0.52 9.78 -16.03
C MET A 451 0.59 10.05 -17.05
N GLN A 452 1.12 9.00 -17.68
CA GLN A 452 2.09 9.15 -18.77
C GLN A 452 1.47 9.87 -19.97
N ARG A 453 0.24 9.50 -20.37
CA ARG A 453 -0.50 10.22 -21.42
C ARG A 453 -0.78 11.68 -21.03
N ALA A 454 -1.24 11.92 -19.79
CA ALA A 454 -1.49 13.26 -19.28
C ALA A 454 -0.22 14.13 -19.29
N THR A 455 0.94 13.53 -19.02
CA THR A 455 2.24 14.22 -19.11
C THR A 455 2.58 14.56 -20.55
N LYS A 456 2.39 13.60 -21.47
CA LYS A 456 2.62 13.81 -22.90
C LYS A 456 1.71 14.91 -23.46
N GLU A 457 0.40 14.84 -23.19
CA GLU A 457 -0.57 15.86 -23.60
C GLU A 457 -0.23 17.25 -23.05
N ALA A 458 0.23 17.34 -21.81
CA ALA A 458 0.59 18.62 -21.22
C ALA A 458 1.86 19.21 -21.87
N ARG A 459 2.79 18.37 -22.32
CA ARG A 459 3.97 18.78 -23.10
C ARG A 459 3.57 19.24 -24.50
N ASP A 460 2.73 18.44 -25.18
CA ASP A 460 2.29 18.71 -26.55
C ASP A 460 1.41 19.98 -26.61
N GLY A 461 0.68 20.29 -25.53
CA GLY A 461 -0.16 21.48 -25.39
C GLY A 461 0.56 22.77 -24.97
N ASN A 462 1.90 22.75 -24.86
CA ASN A 462 2.72 23.89 -24.41
C ASN A 462 2.25 24.53 -23.08
N HIS A 463 1.71 23.69 -22.18
CA HIS A 463 1.19 24.14 -20.90
C HIS A 463 2.31 24.58 -19.96
N ASP A 464 2.09 25.64 -19.19
CA ASP A 464 2.99 25.97 -18.08
C ASP A 464 3.00 24.84 -17.01
N ILE A 465 3.98 24.82 -16.12
CA ILE A 465 4.10 23.75 -15.11
C ILE A 465 2.88 23.66 -14.20
N LYS A 466 2.24 24.79 -13.90
CA LYS A 466 1.07 24.86 -13.03
C LYS A 466 -0.14 24.24 -13.72
N GLN A 467 -0.33 24.49 -15.01
CA GLN A 467 -1.33 23.89 -15.89
C GLN A 467 -1.05 22.40 -16.08
N CYS A 468 0.20 22.00 -16.34
CA CYS A 468 0.62 20.60 -16.42
C CYS A 468 0.23 19.81 -15.16
N VAL A 469 0.63 20.28 -13.98
CA VAL A 469 0.38 19.58 -12.72
C VAL A 469 -1.12 19.59 -12.36
N ARG A 470 -1.85 20.67 -12.68
CA ARG A 470 -3.31 20.72 -12.52
C ARG A 470 -4.01 19.72 -13.45
N HIS A 471 -3.62 19.64 -14.72
CA HIS A 471 -4.16 18.69 -15.70
C HIS A 471 -3.96 17.24 -15.24
N MET A 472 -2.72 16.90 -14.86
CA MET A 472 -2.38 15.59 -14.31
C MET A 472 -3.13 15.29 -13.01
N GLY A 473 -3.23 16.29 -12.13
CA GLY A 473 -3.93 16.19 -10.86
C GLY A 473 -5.42 15.89 -11.06
N ASN A 474 -6.08 16.64 -11.94
CA ASN A 474 -7.49 16.43 -12.27
C ASN A 474 -7.73 15.05 -12.89
N LYS A 475 -6.87 14.62 -13.82
CA LYS A 475 -6.96 13.26 -14.39
C LYS A 475 -6.79 12.18 -13.33
N PHE A 476 -5.79 12.29 -12.45
CA PHE A 476 -5.61 11.35 -11.34
C PHE A 476 -6.85 11.32 -10.46
N LEU A 477 -7.29 12.48 -10.00
CA LEU A 477 -8.42 12.60 -9.09
C LEU A 477 -9.71 12.00 -9.66
N ASN A 478 -9.98 12.17 -10.95
CA ASN A 478 -11.25 11.73 -11.56
C ASN A 478 -11.29 10.25 -11.94
N HIS A 479 -10.14 9.56 -12.00
CA HIS A 479 -10.07 8.15 -12.38
C HIS A 479 -9.74 7.21 -11.21
N VAL A 480 -9.39 7.75 -10.05
CA VAL A 480 -9.05 6.96 -8.87
C VAL A 480 -10.33 6.59 -8.13
N GLU A 481 -10.62 5.29 -8.13
CA GLU A 481 -11.62 4.67 -7.26
C GLU A 481 -11.02 4.43 -5.87
N LEU A 482 -11.75 4.75 -4.81
CA LEU A 482 -11.33 4.55 -3.42
C LEU A 482 -12.44 3.85 -2.66
N SER A 483 -12.07 2.84 -1.84
CA SER A 483 -13.01 2.31 -0.85
C SER A 483 -13.17 3.28 0.33
N ALA A 484 -14.25 3.14 1.09
CA ALA A 484 -14.46 3.96 2.29
C ALA A 484 -13.30 3.82 3.29
N GLN A 485 -12.81 2.59 3.49
CA GLN A 485 -11.67 2.34 4.37
C GLN A 485 -10.35 2.89 3.82
N GLU A 486 -10.12 2.78 2.50
CA GLU A 486 -8.95 3.40 1.87
C GLU A 486 -8.98 4.93 2.03
N ALA A 487 -10.15 5.55 1.84
CA ALA A 487 -10.33 6.98 2.06
C ALA A 487 -10.03 7.36 3.52
N VAL A 488 -10.45 6.55 4.51
CA VAL A 488 -10.07 6.76 5.92
C VAL A 488 -8.55 6.73 6.09
N TYR A 489 -7.84 5.78 5.47
CA TYR A 489 -6.38 5.71 5.55
C TYR A 489 -5.71 6.99 5.01
N LEU A 490 -6.24 7.55 3.93
CA LEU A 490 -5.76 8.80 3.35
C LEU A 490 -6.04 9.99 4.29
N VAL A 491 -7.29 10.13 4.75
CA VAL A 491 -7.74 11.26 5.57
C VAL A 491 -7.07 11.28 6.94
N LEU A 492 -7.00 10.12 7.61
CA LEU A 492 -6.32 9.98 8.90
C LEU A 492 -4.79 9.93 8.77
N GLN A 493 -4.27 9.97 7.55
CA GLN A 493 -2.85 9.83 7.24
C GLN A 493 -2.23 8.58 7.86
N MET A 494 -2.97 7.48 7.85
CA MET A 494 -2.47 6.17 8.24
C MET A 494 -1.52 5.61 7.16
N SER A 495 -0.52 4.84 7.58
CA SER A 495 0.52 4.39 6.64
C SER A 495 0.01 3.25 5.75
N LEU A 496 0.22 3.37 4.43
CA LEU A 496 -0.07 2.34 3.42
C LEU A 496 1.08 1.35 3.23
N ARG A 497 2.26 1.67 3.76
CA ARG A 497 3.42 0.78 3.81
C ARG A 497 4.20 1.00 5.10
N LYS A 498 5.02 0.03 5.52
CA LYS A 498 5.91 0.20 6.66
C LYS A 498 7.18 -0.61 6.43
N ALA A 499 8.29 -0.07 6.90
CA ALA A 499 9.57 -0.76 7.01
C ALA A 499 10.12 -0.47 8.41
N ILE A 500 11.01 -1.32 8.91
CA ILE A 500 11.75 -1.01 10.15
C ILE A 500 12.73 0.15 9.90
N ARG A 501 13.33 0.19 8.71
CA ARG A 501 14.35 1.19 8.33
C ARG A 501 13.76 2.51 7.82
N GLN A 502 14.55 3.56 8.01
CA GLN A 502 14.38 4.84 7.33
C GLN A 502 15.21 4.87 6.04
N PHE A 503 14.79 5.68 5.08
CA PHE A 503 15.43 5.76 3.77
C PHE A 503 15.85 7.19 3.47
N VAL A 504 17.09 7.37 3.02
CA VAL A 504 17.63 8.66 2.57
C VAL A 504 18.07 8.50 1.12
N ILE A 505 17.56 9.39 0.25
CA ILE A 505 17.95 9.41 -1.17
C ILE A 505 19.04 10.46 -1.34
N ILE A 506 20.20 10.03 -1.83
CA ILE A 506 21.32 10.90 -2.19
C ILE A 506 21.28 11.11 -3.71
N ASN A 507 21.23 12.37 -4.16
CA ASN A 507 21.29 12.68 -5.58
C ASN A 507 22.74 12.67 -6.07
N THR A 508 23.10 11.67 -6.87
CA THR A 508 24.45 11.48 -7.40
C THR A 508 24.64 12.03 -8.81
N SER A 509 23.64 12.68 -9.41
CA SER A 509 23.79 13.36 -10.71
C SER A 509 24.93 14.40 -10.69
N PRO A 510 25.49 14.78 -11.86
CA PRO A 510 26.41 15.90 -11.96
C PRO A 510 25.83 17.18 -11.34
N PRO A 511 26.64 18.07 -10.72
CA PRO A 511 26.15 19.29 -10.08
C PRO A 511 25.18 20.12 -10.94
N GLU A 512 25.46 20.28 -12.22
CA GLU A 512 24.66 21.01 -13.21
C GLU A 512 23.26 20.42 -13.44
N ASP A 513 23.08 19.12 -13.22
CA ASP A 513 21.81 18.41 -13.40
C ASP A 513 21.01 18.26 -12.09
N ARG A 514 21.62 18.63 -10.95
CA ARG A 514 20.96 18.51 -9.65
C ARG A 514 19.92 19.61 -9.49
N THR A 515 18.82 19.25 -8.84
CA THR A 515 17.77 20.20 -8.50
C THR A 515 17.95 20.71 -7.07
N VAL A 516 18.00 22.02 -6.89
CA VAL A 516 18.04 22.69 -5.58
C VAL A 516 16.72 23.37 -5.27
N LEU A 517 16.36 23.40 -3.98
CA LEU A 517 15.16 24.07 -3.50
C LEU A 517 15.49 25.52 -3.17
N LEU A 518 14.70 26.46 -3.68
CA LEU A 518 14.80 27.88 -3.37
C LEU A 518 14.19 28.18 -2.00
N LYS A 519 14.71 29.23 -1.33
CA LYS A 519 14.09 29.81 -0.14
C LYS A 519 12.66 30.28 -0.43
N PRO A 520 11.79 30.43 0.58
CA PRO A 520 10.46 31.00 0.36
C PRO A 520 10.58 32.37 -0.30
N LEU A 521 9.71 32.69 -1.28
CA LEU A 521 9.76 33.96 -2.01
C LEU A 521 9.76 35.18 -1.07
N LYS A 522 9.00 35.13 0.03
CA LYS A 522 9.01 36.18 1.07
C LYS A 522 10.41 36.43 1.64
N VAL A 523 11.15 35.37 1.91
CA VAL A 523 12.54 35.48 2.41
C VAL A 523 13.44 36.05 1.31
N ILE A 524 13.25 35.64 0.06
CA ILE A 524 14.05 36.15 -1.08
C ILE A 524 13.77 37.64 -1.33
N GLN A 525 12.53 38.08 -1.15
CA GLN A 525 12.14 39.49 -1.29
C GLN A 525 12.84 40.39 -0.27
N GLU A 526 13.11 39.86 0.92
CA GLU A 526 13.84 40.55 2.01
C GLU A 526 15.36 40.55 1.79
N LEU A 527 15.90 39.79 0.83
CA LEU A 527 17.34 39.78 0.54
C LEU A 527 17.77 41.00 -0.28
N PRO A 528 19.03 41.46 -0.11
CA PRO A 528 19.68 42.40 -1.01
C PRO A 528 19.62 41.91 -2.46
N ASP A 529 19.42 42.83 -3.40
CA ASP A 529 19.22 42.51 -4.84
C ASP A 529 20.35 41.67 -5.44
N ASP A 530 21.59 41.90 -5.00
CA ASP A 530 22.82 41.23 -5.42
C ASP A 530 23.06 39.89 -4.69
N SER A 531 22.26 39.56 -3.68
CA SER A 531 22.44 38.34 -2.89
C SER A 531 22.21 37.08 -3.72
N THR A 532 23.19 36.18 -3.71
CA THR A 532 23.09 34.84 -4.32
C THR A 532 22.56 33.77 -3.34
N ASP A 533 22.26 34.15 -2.09
CA ASP A 533 21.80 33.24 -1.04
C ASP A 533 20.29 32.96 -1.13
N VAL A 534 19.86 32.55 -2.32
CA VAL A 534 18.45 32.27 -2.68
C VAL A 534 18.08 30.81 -2.48
N GLU A 535 19.03 29.95 -2.12
CA GLU A 535 18.89 28.49 -2.05
C GLU A 535 18.77 27.98 -0.61
N CYS A 536 17.96 26.93 -0.42
CA CYS A 536 17.96 26.15 0.81
C CYS A 536 19.20 25.25 0.87
N VAL A 537 19.80 25.11 2.06
CA VAL A 537 20.97 24.23 2.25
C VAL A 537 20.54 22.76 2.20
N GLY A 538 20.91 22.07 1.12
CA GLY A 538 20.67 20.63 0.91
C GLY A 538 21.72 19.72 1.57
N LEU A 539 21.49 18.40 1.51
CA LEU A 539 22.37 17.37 2.11
C LEU A 539 23.83 17.49 1.64
N ILE A 540 24.06 17.66 0.34
CA ILE A 540 25.42 17.72 -0.22
C ILE A 540 26.16 18.97 0.26
N LYS A 541 25.48 20.13 0.32
CA LYS A 541 26.05 21.37 0.87
C LYS A 541 26.34 21.24 2.36
N LYS A 542 25.47 20.58 3.13
CA LYS A 542 25.71 20.26 4.55
C LYS A 542 26.93 19.37 4.73
N TYR A 543 27.09 18.35 3.88
CA TYR A 543 28.25 17.47 3.90
C TYR A 543 29.55 18.22 3.55
N ALA A 544 29.51 19.09 2.54
CA ALA A 544 30.67 19.92 2.18
C ALA A 544 31.06 20.88 3.32
N ALA A 545 30.08 21.44 4.03
CA ALA A 545 30.27 22.33 5.17
C ALA A 545 30.40 21.61 6.53
N ARG A 546 30.59 20.28 6.53
CA ARG A 546 30.61 19.50 7.78
C ARG A 546 31.79 19.90 8.69
N PRO A 547 31.63 19.84 10.02
CA PRO A 547 32.73 20.08 10.94
C PRO A 547 33.93 19.14 10.68
N LYS A 548 35.16 19.61 10.97
CA LYS A 548 36.39 18.81 10.81
C LYS A 548 36.36 17.48 11.56
N VAL A 549 35.66 17.42 12.69
CA VAL A 549 35.47 16.17 13.46
C VAL A 549 34.71 15.09 12.66
N LEU A 550 33.96 15.47 11.62
CA LEU A 550 33.24 14.56 10.73
C LEU A 550 33.97 14.32 9.39
N GLN A 551 35.24 14.73 9.25
CA GLN A 551 35.95 14.66 7.97
C GLN A 551 36.14 13.20 7.48
N ASN A 552 36.25 12.26 8.40
CA ASN A 552 36.48 10.83 8.13
C ASN A 552 35.22 10.08 7.67
N TYR A 553 34.04 10.69 7.77
CA TYR A 553 32.80 10.09 7.28
C TYR A 553 32.61 10.43 5.80
N CYS A 554 32.26 9.43 5.00
CA CYS A 554 31.89 9.66 3.61
C CYS A 554 30.46 10.27 3.53
N LEU A 555 30.04 10.70 2.34
CA LEU A 555 28.71 11.31 2.15
C LEU A 555 27.57 10.34 2.53
N ALA A 556 27.73 9.04 2.27
CA ALA A 556 26.73 8.04 2.59
C ALA A 556 26.58 7.87 4.11
N ASP A 557 27.69 7.72 4.84
CA ASP A 557 27.68 7.59 6.31
C ASP A 557 27.16 8.88 6.95
N PHE A 558 27.56 10.04 6.43
CA PHE A 558 27.07 11.33 6.89
C PHE A 558 25.53 11.41 6.76
N ALA A 559 25.00 11.00 5.61
CA ALA A 559 23.57 11.01 5.34
C ALA A 559 22.79 9.98 6.16
N ALA A 560 23.42 8.85 6.50
CA ALA A 560 22.79 7.77 7.27
C ALA A 560 22.78 8.05 8.78
N TRP A 561 23.81 8.69 9.32
CA TRP A 561 24.03 8.76 10.77
C TRP A 561 23.84 10.15 11.38
N PHE A 562 23.80 11.22 10.58
CA PHE A 562 23.74 12.59 11.10
C PHE A 562 22.51 13.34 10.58
N ASP A 563 21.90 14.13 11.46
CA ASP A 563 20.85 15.11 11.12
C ASP A 563 21.22 16.49 11.66
N VAL A 564 20.68 17.54 11.04
CA VAL A 564 20.93 18.92 11.44
C VAL A 564 19.85 19.37 12.42
N SER A 565 20.22 19.46 13.69
CA SER A 565 19.40 20.11 14.69
C SER A 565 19.56 21.63 14.59
N THR A 566 18.54 22.33 14.09
CA THR A 566 18.43 23.77 14.31
C THR A 566 17.80 23.99 15.67
N SER A 567 18.49 24.67 16.60
CA SER A 567 17.91 25.09 17.88
C SER A 567 16.75 26.06 17.63
N LYS A 568 15.55 25.54 17.38
CA LYS A 568 14.33 26.32 17.58
C LYS A 568 14.11 26.39 19.08
N SER A 569 13.94 27.61 19.58
CA SER A 569 13.58 27.95 20.96
C SER A 569 12.75 26.87 21.64
N LYS A 570 13.19 26.42 22.82
CA LYS A 570 12.43 25.62 23.78
C LYS A 570 11.03 26.23 23.98
N SER A 571 10.00 25.64 23.38
CA SER A 571 8.62 25.64 23.90
C SER A 571 7.73 24.75 23.02
N LYS A 572 7.75 23.47 23.33
CA LYS A 572 6.61 22.56 23.18
C LYS A 572 6.97 21.32 23.98
N GLU A 573 6.58 21.33 25.25
CA GLU A 573 6.38 20.09 26.00
C GLU A 573 5.49 19.19 25.14
N THR A 574 6.10 18.20 24.50
CA THR A 574 5.37 17.06 24.01
C THR A 574 4.97 16.23 25.22
N THR A 575 3.78 16.51 25.75
CA THR A 575 3.05 15.55 26.57
C THR A 575 2.80 14.33 25.69
N ARG A 576 3.68 13.34 25.78
CA ARG A 576 3.37 11.97 25.33
C ARG A 576 2.31 11.44 26.29
N CYS A 577 1.03 11.61 25.94
CA CYS A 577 0.03 10.71 26.48
C CYS A 577 0.32 9.32 25.90
N ARG A 578 0.51 8.36 26.83
CA ARG A 578 0.70 6.93 26.57
C ARG A 578 -0.44 6.34 25.78
#